data_AF-A0A1S6U5Z0-F1
#
_entry.id   AF-A0A1S6U5Z0-F1
#
_cell.length_a   1.000
_cell.length_b   1.000
_cell.length_c   1.000
_cell.angle_alpha   90.00
_cell.angle_beta   90.00
_cell.angle_gamma   90.00
#
_symmetry.space_group_name_H-M   'P 1'
#
loop_
_entity.id
_entity.type
_entity.pdbx_description
1 polymer ?
#
loop_
_entity_poly.entity_id
_entity_poly.type
_entity_poly.pdbx_seq_one_letter_code
_entity_poly.pdbx_strand_id
1 'polypeptide(L)'
;MIKSYFNYIPYMIIVLCFVWINHLNNKIDDLTYKLNASNITNELYISNLSECNSKIELQNEKLKALKVDKEKLNDELIKLDDKFKKITTPKSNSKCSVKLKYYEQLFKELS
;
A
#
# COMPACT_ATOMS: atom_id res chain seq x y z
N MET A 1 -23.65 44.84 -65.45
CA MET A 1 -22.53 44.11 -64.80
C MET A 1 -22.70 43.97 -63.29
N ILE A 2 -23.10 45.01 -62.54
CA ILE A 2 -23.19 44.98 -61.06
C ILE A 2 -24.25 43.99 -60.49
N LYS A 3 -25.41 43.83 -61.14
CA LYS A 3 -26.49 42.92 -60.67
C LYS A 3 -26.10 41.44 -60.63
N SER A 4 -25.20 41.00 -61.52
CA SER A 4 -24.76 39.60 -61.56
C SER A 4 -23.83 39.24 -60.40
N TYR A 5 -23.10 40.22 -59.84
CA TYR A 5 -22.16 40.00 -58.74
C TYR A 5 -22.88 39.79 -57.39
N PHE A 6 -23.99 40.50 -57.17
CA PHE A 6 -24.82 40.35 -55.97
C PHE A 6 -25.40 38.94 -55.80
N ASN A 7 -25.64 38.20 -56.89
CA ASN A 7 -26.15 36.83 -56.84
C ASN A 7 -25.12 35.79 -56.36
N TYR A 8 -23.81 36.08 -56.42
CA TYR A 8 -22.76 35.16 -55.97
C TYR A 8 -22.36 35.35 -54.50
N ILE A 9 -22.66 36.52 -53.93
CA ILE A 9 -22.42 36.82 -52.51
C ILE A 9 -22.98 35.73 -51.56
N PRO A 10 -24.24 35.25 -51.69
CA PRO A 10 -24.75 34.22 -50.79
C PRO A 10 -23.98 32.89 -50.89
N TYR A 11 -23.55 32.50 -52.09
CA TYR A 11 -22.75 31.28 -52.29
C TYR A 11 -21.39 31.35 -51.59
N MET A 12 -20.71 32.50 -51.68
CA MET A 12 -19.43 32.70 -51.00
C MET A 12 -19.58 32.65 -49.47
N ILE A 13 -20.67 33.21 -48.92
CA ILE A 13 -20.97 33.15 -47.49
C ILE A 13 -21.19 31.70 -47.04
N ILE A 14 -21.96 30.92 -47.80
CA ILE A 14 -22.22 29.49 -47.48
C ILE A 14 -20.91 28.69 -47.44
N VAL A 15 -20.02 28.89 -48.42
CA VAL A 15 -18.72 28.20 -48.46
C VAL A 15 -17.86 28.57 -47.24
N LEU A 16 -17.81 29.85 -46.88
CA LEU A 16 -17.08 30.30 -45.69
C LEU A 16 -17.66 29.70 -44.40
N CYS A 17 -18.99 29.67 -44.27
CA CYS A 17 -19.66 29.02 -43.15
C CYS A 17 -19.32 27.52 -43.08
N PHE A 18 -19.30 26.82 -44.22
CA PHE A 18 -18.96 25.40 -44.26
C PHE A 18 -17.53 25.12 -43.81
N VAL A 19 -16.56 25.93 -44.30
CA VAL A 19 -15.16 25.84 -43.86
C VAL A 19 -15.04 26.10 -42.36
N TRP A 20 -15.75 27.11 -41.84
CA TRP A 20 -15.71 27.43 -40.42
C TRP A 20 -16.34 26.34 -39.54
N ILE A 21 -17.46 25.75 -39.98
CA ILE A 21 -18.12 24.63 -39.29
C ILE A 21 -17.18 23.41 -39.22
N ASN A 22 -16.53 23.05 -40.32
CA ASN A 22 -15.57 21.93 -40.31
C ASN A 22 -14.38 22.19 -39.40
N HIS A 23 -13.86 23.42 -39.38
CA HIS A 23 -12.78 23.80 -38.46
C HIS A 23 -13.22 23.69 -36.99
N LEU A 24 -14.44 24.10 -36.67
CA LEU A 24 -15.01 23.96 -35.34
C LEU A 24 -15.23 22.50 -34.95
N ASN A 25 -15.76 21.68 -35.86
CA ASN A 25 -15.94 20.24 -35.63
C ASN A 25 -14.61 19.56 -35.34
N ASN A 26 -13.57 19.83 -36.13
CA ASN A 26 -12.23 19.30 -35.89
C ASN A 26 -11.67 19.70 -34.50
N LYS A 27 -11.92 20.94 -34.06
CA LYS A 27 -11.53 21.38 -32.71
C LYS A 27 -12.34 20.69 -31.62
N ILE A 28 -13.63 20.48 -31.83
CA ILE A 28 -14.49 19.75 -30.88
C ILE A 28 -13.99 18.30 -30.76
N ASP A 29 -13.63 17.66 -31.86
CA ASP A 29 -13.13 16.28 -31.86
C ASP A 29 -11.77 16.18 -31.14
N ASP A 30 -10.83 17.11 -31.39
CA ASP A 30 -9.54 17.18 -30.69
C ASP A 30 -9.72 17.41 -29.19
N LEU A 31 -10.61 18.32 -28.79
CA LEU A 31 -10.90 18.59 -27.38
C LEU A 31 -11.58 17.40 -26.70
N THR A 32 -12.54 16.76 -27.37
CA THR A 32 -13.20 15.54 -26.90
C THR A 32 -12.19 14.41 -26.68
N TYR A 33 -11.29 14.21 -27.63
CA TYR A 33 -10.24 13.21 -27.53
C TYR A 33 -9.31 13.47 -26.33
N LYS A 34 -8.82 14.71 -26.18
CA LYS A 34 -7.95 15.10 -25.07
C LYS A 34 -8.65 14.95 -23.71
N LEU A 35 -9.93 15.31 -23.64
CA LEU A 35 -10.73 15.17 -22.43
C LEU A 35 -10.90 13.69 -22.06
N ASN A 36 -11.22 12.83 -23.02
CA ASN A 36 -11.35 11.39 -22.79
C ASN A 36 -10.03 10.76 -22.35
N ALA A 37 -8.92 11.10 -23.00
CA ALA A 37 -7.60 10.64 -22.59
C ALA A 37 -7.27 11.07 -21.15
N SER A 38 -7.53 12.34 -20.80
CA SER A 38 -7.33 12.87 -19.45
C SER A 38 -8.23 12.16 -18.42
N ASN A 39 -9.50 11.93 -18.75
CA ASN A 39 -10.43 11.24 -17.86
C ASN A 39 -9.98 9.80 -17.58
N ILE A 40 -9.58 9.05 -18.62
CA ILE A 40 -9.05 7.69 -18.48
C ILE A 40 -7.81 7.69 -17.59
N THR A 41 -6.87 8.62 -17.80
CA THR A 41 -5.68 8.69 -16.93
C THR A 41 -6.07 8.96 -15.49
N ASN A 42 -7.02 9.85 -15.23
CA ASN A 42 -7.49 10.16 -13.88
C ASN A 42 -8.17 8.95 -13.21
N GLU A 43 -9.03 8.23 -13.95
CA GLU A 43 -9.66 7.00 -13.45
C GLU A 43 -8.63 5.93 -13.09
N LEU A 44 -7.58 5.76 -13.92
CA LEU A 44 -6.47 4.86 -13.62
C LEU A 44 -5.71 5.28 -12.36
N TYR A 45 -5.45 6.58 -12.17
CA TYR A 45 -4.82 7.09 -10.95
C TYR A 45 -5.67 6.81 -9.71
N ILE A 46 -6.98 7.06 -9.78
CA ILE A 46 -7.92 6.79 -8.69
C ILE A 46 -7.95 5.29 -8.36
N SER A 47 -8.02 4.43 -9.39
CA SER A 47 -8.02 2.98 -9.21
C SER A 47 -6.73 2.48 -8.56
N ASN A 48 -5.56 2.94 -9.05
CA ASN A 48 -4.26 2.58 -8.48
C ASN A 48 -4.09 3.06 -7.04
N LEU A 49 -4.56 4.27 -6.72
CA LEU A 49 -4.55 4.80 -5.34
C LEU A 49 -5.45 3.97 -4.42
N SER A 50 -6.64 3.59 -4.89
CA SER A 50 -7.55 2.72 -4.15
C SER A 50 -6.94 1.36 -3.88
N GLU A 51 -6.31 0.72 -4.88
CA GLU A 51 -5.63 -0.56 -4.72
C GLU A 51 -4.45 -0.45 -3.74
N CYS A 52 -3.66 0.61 -3.86
CA CYS A 52 -2.54 0.88 -2.95
C CYS A 52 -3.01 1.01 -1.49
N ASN A 53 -4.06 1.80 -1.26
CA ASN A 53 -4.63 1.99 0.07
C ASN A 53 -5.12 0.66 0.66
N SER A 54 -5.80 -0.18 -0.13
CA SER A 54 -6.23 -1.51 0.33
C SER A 54 -5.05 -2.41 0.70
N LYS A 55 -3.97 -2.41 -0.09
CA LYS A 55 -2.74 -3.16 0.23
C LYS A 55 -2.04 -2.63 1.48
N ILE A 56 -2.08 -1.32 1.72
CA ILE A 56 -1.53 -0.72 2.94
C ILE A 56 -2.34 -1.13 4.15
N GLU A 57 -3.67 -1.12 4.07
CA GLU A 57 -4.55 -1.57 5.16
C GLU A 57 -4.29 -3.04 5.52
N LEU A 58 -4.22 -3.93 4.53
CA LEU A 58 -3.89 -5.34 4.75
C LEU A 58 -2.51 -5.52 5.41
N GLN A 59 -1.51 -4.73 5.01
CA GLN A 59 -0.19 -4.76 5.64
C GLN A 59 -0.23 -4.23 7.07
N ASN A 60 -1.00 -3.17 7.33
CA ASN A 60 -1.18 -2.60 8.66
C ASN A 60 -1.88 -3.59 9.61
N GLU A 61 -2.87 -4.33 9.14
CA GLU A 61 -3.52 -5.39 9.92
C GLU A 61 -2.56 -6.53 10.25
N LYS A 62 -1.80 -7.01 9.26
CA LYS A 62 -0.75 -8.01 9.48
C LYS A 62 0.30 -7.51 10.47
N LEU A 63 0.72 -6.25 10.36
CA LEU A 63 1.66 -5.63 11.29
C LEU A 63 1.08 -5.51 12.70
N LYS A 64 -0.22 -5.21 12.86
CA LYS A 64 -0.89 -5.22 14.17
C LYS A 64 -0.91 -6.63 14.77
N ALA A 65 -1.19 -7.66 13.96
CA ALA A 65 -1.17 -9.05 14.41
C ALA A 65 0.25 -9.54 14.75
N LEU A 66 1.25 -9.08 14.00
CA LEU A 66 2.68 -9.35 14.23
C LEU A 66 3.31 -8.43 15.26
N LYS A 67 2.58 -7.41 15.74
CA LYS A 67 2.99 -6.57 16.86
C LYS A 67 2.91 -7.48 18.08
N VAL A 68 3.95 -8.31 18.24
CA VAL A 68 4.22 -9.07 19.44
C VAL A 68 4.04 -8.08 20.57
N ASP A 69 3.21 -8.46 21.52
CA ASP A 69 2.98 -7.68 22.71
C ASP A 69 4.32 -7.54 23.41
N LYS A 70 5.04 -6.46 23.10
CA LYS A 70 6.47 -6.31 23.43
C LYS A 70 6.67 -6.43 24.92
N GLU A 71 5.67 -6.01 25.68
CA GLU A 71 5.58 -6.14 27.13
C GLU A 71 5.55 -7.62 27.54
N LYS A 72 4.68 -8.42 26.91
CA LYS A 72 4.61 -9.87 27.15
C LYS A 72 5.89 -10.62 26.77
N LEU A 73 6.53 -10.25 25.66
CA LEU A 73 7.82 -10.84 25.26
C LEU A 73 8.93 -10.47 26.26
N ASN A 74 8.93 -9.23 26.74
CA ASN A 74 9.90 -8.77 27.72
C ASN A 74 9.70 -9.46 29.08
N ASP A 75 8.44 -9.66 29.50
CA ASP A 75 8.10 -10.43 30.70
C ASP A 75 8.52 -11.89 30.61
N GLU A 76 8.33 -12.53 29.45
CA GLU A 76 8.78 -13.90 29.21
C GLU A 76 10.31 -14.00 29.22
N LEU A 77 11.01 -13.03 28.64
CA LEU A 77 12.47 -12.92 28.69
C LEU A 77 12.99 -12.73 30.11
N ILE A 78 12.36 -11.86 30.91
CA ILE A 78 12.72 -11.62 32.32
C ILE A 78 12.51 -12.89 33.14
N LYS A 79 11.36 -13.57 32.98
CA LYS A 79 11.08 -14.84 33.65
C LYS A 79 12.08 -15.94 33.29
N LEU A 80 12.49 -15.98 32.03
CA LEU A 80 13.48 -16.93 31.54
C LEU A 80 14.85 -16.65 32.17
N ASP A 81 15.30 -15.40 32.15
CA ASP A 81 16.56 -14.97 32.77
C ASP A 81 16.60 -15.26 34.27
N ASP A 82 15.50 -14.98 34.99
CA ASP A 82 15.36 -15.31 36.41
C ASP A 82 15.42 -16.83 36.67
N LYS A 83 14.82 -17.66 35.80
CA LYS A 83 14.88 -19.12 35.92
C LYS A 83 16.32 -19.61 35.77
N PHE A 84 17.08 -19.07 34.81
CA PHE A 84 18.48 -19.41 34.61
C PHE A 84 19.40 -18.91 35.74
N LYS A 85 19.18 -17.70 36.27
CA LYS A 85 19.93 -17.17 37.42
C LYS A 85 19.75 -17.98 38.69
N LYS A 86 18.59 -18.61 38.89
CA LYS A 86 18.32 -19.48 40.05
C LYS A 86 19.05 -20.84 39.97
N ILE A 87 19.52 -21.23 38.79
CA ILE A 87 20.33 -22.45 38.63
C ILE A 87 21.72 -22.18 39.18
N THR A 88 21.97 -22.65 40.40
CA THR A 88 23.25 -22.50 41.09
C THR A 88 23.96 -23.85 41.13
N THR A 89 25.16 -23.93 40.56
CA THR A 89 25.93 -25.17 40.60
C THR A 89 26.36 -25.50 42.04
N PRO A 90 26.13 -26.73 42.53
CA PRO A 90 26.56 -27.12 43.87
C PRO A 90 28.10 -27.04 43.99
N LYS A 91 28.58 -26.58 45.16
CA LYS A 91 30.03 -26.35 45.41
C LYS A 91 30.85 -27.60 45.10
N SER A 92 32.08 -27.44 44.58
CA SER A 92 32.92 -28.56 44.13
C SER A 92 33.20 -29.60 45.24
N ASN A 93 33.25 -29.14 46.50
CA ASN A 93 33.50 -29.94 47.70
C ASN A 93 32.24 -30.57 48.33
N SER A 94 31.06 -30.41 47.72
CA SER A 94 29.83 -31.07 48.21
C SER A 94 29.86 -32.58 47.96
N LYS A 95 29.23 -33.34 48.87
CA LYS A 95 29.12 -34.81 48.77
C LYS A 95 28.42 -35.21 47.46
N CYS A 96 28.87 -36.30 46.85
CA CYS A 96 28.36 -36.77 45.55
C CYS A 96 26.84 -36.98 45.54
N SER A 97 26.27 -37.51 46.63
CA SER A 97 24.82 -37.71 46.77
C SER A 97 24.01 -36.41 46.75
N VAL A 98 24.58 -35.31 47.28
CA VAL A 98 23.94 -33.98 47.28
C VAL A 98 23.95 -33.39 45.88
N LYS A 99 25.05 -33.54 45.14
CA LYS A 99 25.14 -33.11 43.73
C LYS A 99 24.16 -33.88 42.86
N LEU A 100 24.12 -35.21 42.99
CA LEU A 100 23.22 -36.07 42.22
C LEU A 100 21.75 -35.66 42.42
N LYS A 101 21.32 -35.50 43.68
CA LYS A 101 19.96 -35.09 44.02
C LYS A 101 19.61 -33.70 43.48
N TYR A 102 20.55 -32.75 43.52
CA TYR A 102 20.37 -31.41 42.96
C TYR A 102 20.13 -31.46 41.44
N TYR A 103 20.99 -32.17 40.70
CA TYR A 103 20.84 -32.27 39.24
C TYR A 103 19.58 -33.05 38.85
N GLU A 104 19.22 -34.12 39.57
CA GLU A 104 17.95 -34.85 39.35
C GLU A 104 16.72 -33.95 39.54
N GLN A 105 16.71 -33.11 40.57
CA GLN A 105 15.64 -32.11 40.77
C GLN A 105 15.65 -31.05 39.68
N LEU A 106 16.82 -30.54 39.31
CA LEU A 106 16.98 -29.56 38.23
C LEU A 106 16.44 -30.10 36.90
N PHE A 107 16.76 -31.35 36.55
CA PHE A 107 16.24 -31.99 35.34
C PHE A 107 14.72 -32.22 35.40
N LYS A 108 14.16 -32.53 36.58
CA LYS A 108 12.70 -32.60 36.76
C LYS A 108 11.99 -31.25 36.61
N GLU A 109 12.63 -30.15 36.99
CA GLU A 109 12.08 -28.79 36.88
C GLU A 109 12.26 -28.16 35.48
N LEU A 110 13.15 -28.75 34.67
CA LEU A 110 13.43 -28.36 33.28
C LEU A 110 12.75 -29.26 32.23
N SER A 111 12.32 -30.46 32.63
CA SER A 111 11.47 -31.38 31.85
C SER A 111 10.02 -30.91 31.81
#